data_AF-A0A9P0G8F9-F1
#
_entry.id   AF-A0A9P0G8F9-F1
#
_cell.length_a   1.000
_cell.length_b   1.000
_cell.length_c   1.000
_cell.angle_alpha   90.00
_cell.angle_beta   90.00
_cell.angle_gamma   90.00
#
_symmetry.space_group_name_H-M   'P 1'
#
loop_
_entity.id
_entity.type
_entity.pdbx_description
1 polymer ?
#
loop_
_entity_poly.entity_id
_entity_poly.type
_entity_poly.pdbx_seq_one_letter_code
_entity_poly.pdbx_strand_id
1 'polypeptide(L)'
;MKCLGLWIFFLAAISLTYAANKPNCKSCLTVAEVGKDILSSGVTDDELKSIGDILCASLPTFARSFCPSTIQTVYQNLRKQFVVKKTTPQTVCTKVKMC
;
A
#
# COMPACT_ATOMS: atom_id res chain seq x y z
N MET A 1 35.00 -11.94 -4.55
CA MET A 1 34.65 -10.49 -4.58
C MET A 1 33.77 -10.21 -5.79
N LYS A 2 32.47 -10.54 -5.74
CA LYS A 2 31.53 -10.39 -6.87
C LYS A 2 30.07 -10.39 -6.38
N CYS A 3 29.76 -9.65 -5.32
CA CYS A 3 28.39 -9.57 -4.77
C CYS A 3 27.89 -8.14 -4.51
N LEU A 4 28.65 -7.10 -4.87
CA LEU A 4 28.21 -5.71 -4.66
C LEU A 4 27.50 -5.11 -5.89
N GLY A 5 27.76 -5.64 -7.09
CA GLY A 5 27.19 -5.12 -8.34
C GLY A 5 25.73 -5.53 -8.60
N LEU A 6 25.32 -6.72 -8.14
CA LEU A 6 23.96 -7.25 -8.35
C LEU A 6 22.92 -6.59 -7.44
N TRP A 7 23.31 -6.15 -6.24
CA TRP A 7 22.42 -5.40 -5.33
C TRP A 7 22.14 -3.98 -5.84
N ILE A 8 23.15 -3.33 -6.43
CA ILE A 8 22.97 -2.03 -7.11
C ILE A 8 22.10 -2.20 -8.37
N PHE A 9 22.26 -3.30 -9.11
CA PHE A 9 21.38 -3.60 -10.25
C PHE A 9 19.93 -3.87 -9.84
N PHE A 10 19.71 -4.54 -8.71
CA PHE A 10 18.35 -4.74 -8.15
C PHE A 10 17.72 -3.41 -7.69
N LEU A 11 18.50 -2.53 -7.06
CA LEU A 11 18.04 -1.18 -6.66
C LEU A 11 17.84 -0.22 -7.85
N ALA A 12 18.67 -0.33 -8.88
CA ALA A 12 18.53 0.43 -10.12
C ALA A 12 17.35 -0.05 -10.99
N ALA A 13 17.07 -1.36 -11.00
CA ALA A 13 15.89 -1.92 -11.66
C ALA A 13 14.58 -1.47 -10.99
N ILE A 14 14.56 -1.39 -9.65
CA ILE A 14 13.42 -0.80 -8.90
C ILE A 14 13.21 0.68 -9.32
N SER A 15 14.30 1.41 -9.60
CA SER A 15 14.23 2.81 -10.07
C SER A 15 13.77 2.93 -11.53
N LEU A 16 14.08 1.96 -12.41
CA LEU A 16 13.69 1.99 -13.82
C LEU A 16 12.19 1.74 -14.05
N THR A 17 11.53 1.01 -13.14
CA THR A 17 10.06 0.89 -13.13
C THR A 17 9.37 2.14 -12.59
N TYR A 18 10.12 3.06 -11.97
CA TYR A 18 9.63 4.26 -11.32
C TYR A 18 9.62 5.51 -12.22
N ALA A 19 9.90 5.37 -13.52
CA ALA A 19 9.96 6.49 -14.47
C ALA A 19 8.69 6.65 -15.33
N ALA A 20 7.56 6.03 -14.95
CA ALA A 20 6.29 6.12 -15.68
C ALA A 20 5.29 7.06 -14.98
N ASN A 21 5.62 8.33 -14.79
CA ASN A 21 4.82 9.30 -14.01
C ASN A 21 3.56 9.85 -14.73
N LYS A 22 2.87 9.05 -15.55
CA LYS A 22 1.56 9.46 -16.12
C LYS A 22 0.42 8.42 -15.97
N PRO A 23 0.64 7.09 -16.02
CA PRO A 23 -0.40 6.13 -15.64
C PRO A 23 -0.57 5.94 -14.12
N ASN A 24 0.39 6.38 -13.32
CA ASN A 24 0.51 6.01 -11.90
C ASN A 24 -0.21 6.99 -10.94
N CYS A 25 -0.33 8.28 -11.29
CA CYS A 25 -0.99 9.25 -10.42
C CYS A 25 -2.51 9.01 -10.36
N LYS A 26 -3.15 8.83 -11.52
CA LYS A 26 -4.60 8.58 -11.60
C LYS A 26 -5.00 7.30 -10.87
N SER A 27 -4.24 6.21 -11.06
CA SER A 27 -4.50 4.94 -10.38
C SER A 27 -4.31 5.06 -8.87
N CYS A 28 -3.25 5.73 -8.41
CA CYS A 28 -3.06 6.03 -6.99
C CYS A 28 -4.22 6.84 -6.42
N LEU A 29 -4.64 7.92 -7.10
CA LEU A 29 -5.73 8.77 -6.66
C LEU A 29 -7.03 7.99 -6.52
N THR A 30 -7.40 7.18 -7.52
CA THR A 30 -8.60 6.34 -7.45
C THR A 30 -8.55 5.36 -6.28
N VAL A 31 -7.43 4.68 -6.07
CA VAL A 31 -7.28 3.73 -4.94
C VAL A 31 -7.32 4.46 -3.60
N ALA A 32 -6.70 5.64 -3.50
CA ALA A 32 -6.68 6.45 -2.30
C ALA A 32 -8.06 7.06 -1.98
N GLU A 33 -8.85 7.42 -2.99
CA GLU A 33 -10.25 7.85 -2.83
C GLU A 33 -11.12 6.71 -2.30
N VAL A 34 -11.09 5.54 -2.95
CA VAL A 34 -11.83 4.36 -2.48
C VAL A 34 -11.42 3.98 -1.06
N GLY A 35 -10.11 3.98 -0.77
CA GLY A 35 -9.60 3.70 0.56
C GLY A 35 -10.08 4.72 1.60
N LYS A 36 -10.08 6.02 1.26
CA LYS A 36 -10.59 7.07 2.14
C LYS A 36 -12.08 6.87 2.44
N ASP A 37 -12.89 6.53 1.45
CA ASP A 37 -14.33 6.36 1.62
C ASP A 37 -14.65 5.16 2.51
N ILE A 38 -14.00 4.01 2.27
CA ILE A 38 -14.11 2.81 3.12
C ILE A 38 -13.66 3.11 4.55
N LEU A 39 -12.57 3.85 4.73
CA LEU A 39 -12.08 4.24 6.06
C LEU A 39 -13.01 5.22 6.78
N SER A 40 -13.73 6.04 6.01
CA SER A 40 -14.66 7.04 6.53
C SER A 40 -16.05 6.47 6.82
N SER A 41 -16.41 5.32 6.23
CA SER A 41 -17.68 4.64 6.48
C SER A 41 -17.74 3.92 7.83
N GLY A 42 -16.66 3.95 8.61
CA GLY A 42 -16.65 3.42 9.98
C GLY A 42 -16.37 1.93 10.08
N VAL A 43 -15.69 1.32 9.09
CA VAL A 43 -15.24 -0.07 9.15
C VAL A 43 -14.50 -0.33 10.46
N THR A 44 -14.96 -1.34 11.19
CA THR A 44 -14.38 -1.74 12.48
C THR A 44 -13.07 -2.49 12.27
N ASP A 45 -12.22 -2.52 13.30
CA ASP A 45 -10.96 -3.26 13.24
C ASP A 45 -11.21 -4.78 13.04
N ASP A 46 -12.34 -5.31 13.52
CA ASP A 46 -12.74 -6.72 13.36
C ASP A 46 -13.22 -7.07 11.95
N GLU A 47 -14.00 -6.18 11.31
CA GLU A 47 -14.41 -6.34 9.91
C GLU A 47 -13.20 -6.29 8.98
N LEU A 48 -12.28 -5.36 9.23
CA LEU A 48 -11.04 -5.31 8.48
C LEU A 48 -10.23 -6.59 8.67
N LYS A 49 -10.07 -7.06 9.91
CA LYS A 49 -9.33 -8.29 10.19
C LYS A 49 -9.91 -9.45 9.38
N SER A 50 -11.24 -9.55 9.31
CA SER A 50 -11.93 -10.57 8.51
C SER A 50 -11.64 -10.42 7.01
N ILE A 51 -11.71 -9.20 6.46
CA ILE A 51 -11.36 -8.93 5.06
C ILE A 51 -9.90 -9.31 4.78
N GLY A 52 -8.99 -8.93 5.70
CA GLY A 52 -7.59 -9.26 5.62
C GLY A 52 -7.36 -10.76 5.63
N ASP A 53 -7.98 -11.50 6.55
CA ASP A 53 -7.84 -12.94 6.67
C ASP A 53 -8.35 -13.67 5.40
N ILE A 54 -9.44 -13.20 4.78
CA ILE A 54 -9.97 -13.72 3.49
C ILE A 54 -8.98 -13.45 2.33
N LEU A 55 -8.48 -12.23 2.22
CA LEU A 55 -7.50 -11.87 1.18
C LEU A 55 -6.21 -12.67 1.35
N CYS A 56 -5.75 -12.82 2.59
CA CYS A 56 -4.54 -13.57 2.91
C CYS A 56 -4.70 -15.07 2.64
N ALA A 57 -5.88 -15.66 2.87
CA ALA A 57 -6.13 -17.08 2.58
C ALA A 57 -5.96 -17.41 1.08
N SER A 58 -6.22 -16.44 0.21
CA SER A 58 -6.07 -16.55 -1.25
C SER A 58 -4.60 -16.49 -1.71
N LEU A 59 -3.68 -16.11 -0.82
CA LEU A 59 -2.25 -16.03 -1.14
C LEU A 59 -1.56 -17.39 -1.02
N PRO A 60 -0.42 -17.59 -1.73
CA PRO A 60 0.44 -18.74 -1.56
C PRO A 60 0.95 -18.89 -0.12
N THR A 61 1.26 -20.12 0.31
CA THR A 61 1.65 -20.45 1.69
C THR A 61 2.76 -19.57 2.26
N PHE A 62 3.74 -19.19 1.43
CA PHE A 62 4.84 -18.31 1.82
C PHE A 62 4.36 -16.92 2.29
N ALA A 63 3.26 -16.39 1.75
CA ALA A 63 2.72 -15.08 2.08
C ALA A 63 1.65 -15.09 3.16
N ARG A 64 1.02 -16.24 3.43
CA ARG A 64 -0.03 -16.38 4.44
C ARG A 64 0.45 -16.04 5.85
N SER A 65 1.72 -16.33 6.18
CA SER A 65 2.27 -16.15 7.52
C SER A 65 2.44 -14.68 7.92
N PHE A 66 2.71 -13.78 6.96
CA PHE A 66 2.95 -12.36 7.24
C PHE A 66 1.85 -11.43 6.70
N CYS A 67 0.94 -11.95 5.87
CA CYS A 67 -0.09 -11.13 5.26
C CYS A 67 -1.07 -10.49 6.28
N PRO A 68 -1.63 -11.22 7.27
CA PRO A 68 -2.62 -10.64 8.18
C PRO A 68 -2.06 -9.46 8.99
N SER A 69 -0.84 -9.60 9.50
CA SER A 69 -0.16 -8.53 10.24
C SER A 69 0.20 -7.34 9.34
N THR A 70 0.53 -7.61 8.07
CA THR A 70 0.81 -6.58 7.07
C THR A 70 -0.45 -5.78 6.73
N ILE A 71 -1.57 -6.45 6.42
CA ILE A 71 -2.84 -5.78 6.11
C ILE A 71 -3.31 -4.94 7.29
N GLN A 72 -3.27 -5.49 8.51
CA GLN A 72 -3.63 -4.75 9.71
C GLN A 72 -2.79 -3.48 9.90
N THR A 73 -1.46 -3.59 9.73
CA THR A 73 -0.53 -2.47 9.89
C THR A 73 -0.76 -1.40 8.82
N VAL A 74 -0.92 -1.82 7.56
CA VAL A 74 -1.18 -0.90 6.44
C VAL A 74 -2.48 -0.14 6.67
N TYR A 75 -3.56 -0.84 7.05
CA TYR A 75 -4.83 -0.19 7.35
C TYR A 75 -4.73 0.81 8.49
N GLN A 76 -4.12 0.43 9.64
CA GLN A 76 -4.01 1.34 10.78
C GLN A 76 -3.24 2.62 10.40
N ASN A 77 -2.22 2.49 9.54
CA ASN A 77 -1.49 3.63 9.01
C ASN A 77 -2.34 4.49 8.07
N LEU A 78 -3.12 3.88 7.17
CA LEU A 78 -4.01 4.61 6.26
C LEU A 78 -5.16 5.30 7.02
N ARG A 79 -5.75 4.62 8.00
CA ARG A 79 -6.77 5.18 8.91
C ARG A 79 -6.22 6.40 9.65
N LYS A 80 -5.00 6.31 10.21
CA LYS A 80 -4.35 7.47 10.82
C LYS A 80 -4.17 8.62 9.83
N GLN A 81 -3.83 8.34 8.57
CA GLN A 81 -3.65 9.40 7.57
C GLN A 81 -4.98 10.05 7.16
N PHE A 82 -6.00 9.26 6.84
CA PHE A 82 -7.25 9.76 6.27
C PHE A 82 -8.28 10.18 7.32
N VAL A 83 -8.38 9.46 8.45
CA VAL A 83 -9.39 9.72 9.49
C VAL A 83 -8.84 10.66 10.56
N VAL A 84 -7.65 10.37 11.09
CA VAL A 84 -7.06 11.17 12.19
C VAL A 84 -6.41 12.45 11.66
N LYS A 85 -5.51 12.33 10.67
CA LYS A 85 -4.77 13.48 10.11
C LYS A 85 -5.53 14.19 8.98
N LYS A 86 -6.66 13.66 8.51
CA LYS A 86 -7.48 14.21 7.42
C LYS A 86 -6.66 14.55 6.17
N THR A 87 -5.69 13.70 5.86
CA THR A 87 -4.80 13.85 4.70
C THR A 87 -5.58 13.64 3.41
N THR A 88 -5.26 14.36 2.34
CA THR A 88 -5.93 14.19 1.04
C THR A 88 -5.31 13.05 0.22
N PRO A 89 -6.07 12.39 -0.67
CA PRO A 89 -5.54 11.42 -1.64
C PRO A 89 -4.32 11.96 -2.40
N GLN A 90 -4.36 13.24 -2.80
CA GLN A 90 -3.25 13.93 -3.46
C GLN A 90 -1.96 13.88 -2.62
N THR A 91 -2.03 14.24 -1.33
CA THR A 91 -0.85 14.24 -0.45
C THR A 91 -0.29 12.84 -0.23
N VAL A 92 -1.16 11.81 -0.13
CA VAL A 92 -0.69 10.42 -0.01
C VAL A 92 0.03 9.98 -1.28
N CYS A 93 -0.55 10.24 -2.45
CA CYS A 93 0.03 9.89 -3.73
C CYS A 93 1.34 10.63 -4.02
N THR A 94 1.46 11.90 -3.59
CA THR A 94 2.72 12.65 -3.66
C THR A 94 3.79 12.11 -2.72
N LYS A 95 3.43 11.64 -1.53
CA LYS A 95 4.40 11.04 -0.60
C LYS A 95 4.97 9.71 -1.10
N VAL A 96 4.13 8.90 -1.73
CA VAL A 96 4.57 7.66 -2.40
C VAL A 96 5.12 7.92 -3.81
N LYS A 97 5.27 9.20 -4.18
CA LYS A 97 5.84 9.75 -5.42
C LYS A 97 5.12 9.28 -6.71
N MET A 98 3.91 8.74 -6.58
CA MET A 98 3.04 8.35 -7.71
C MET A 98 2.34 9.57 -8.32
N CYS A 99 2.27 10.65 -7.55
CA CYS A 99 2.13 12.05 -7.92
C CYS A 99 3.22 12.82 -7.13
#